data_AF-A0A178WV42-F1
#
_entry.id   AF-A0A178WV42-F1
#
_cell.length_a   1.000
_cell.length_b   1.000
_cell.length_c   1.000
_cell.angle_alpha   90.00
_cell.angle_beta   90.00
_cell.angle_gamma   90.00
#
_symmetry.space_group_name_H-M   'P 1'
#
loop_
_entity.id
_entity.type
_entity.pdbx_description
1 polymer ?
#
loop_
_entity_poly.entity_id
_entity_poly.type
_entity_poly.pdbx_seq_one_letter_code
_entity_poly.pdbx_strand_id
1 'polypeptide(L)'
;MKRIAVSLAVSAVAVLGGTGVASAAGHPTSNFGDHISGGAVGGTLTWYNRSVGVSGYVRDDAGSGSTTVTFEFRQAGTLFDVQTRTAANDYKTFGWTEPGPSGGFSRVDIYLGHGTGKILVASVPRKV
;
A
#
# COMPACT_ATOMS: atom_id res chain seq x y z
N MET A 1 13.07 15.66 -74.89
CA MET A 1 12.15 16.58 -74.17
C MET A 1 10.85 15.82 -73.94
N LYS A 2 10.20 15.66 -72.80
CA LYS A 2 10.32 16.07 -71.38
C LYS A 2 9.60 14.95 -70.59
N ARG A 3 10.12 14.55 -69.44
CA ARG A 3 9.54 13.54 -68.53
C ARG A 3 8.36 14.17 -67.76
N ILE A 4 7.24 13.46 -67.61
CA ILE A 4 6.16 13.86 -66.69
C ILE A 4 5.95 12.71 -65.70
N ALA A 5 6.46 12.92 -64.49
CA ALA A 5 6.20 12.09 -63.33
C ALA A 5 4.91 12.58 -62.68
N VAL A 6 3.98 11.66 -62.39
CA VAL A 6 2.76 11.95 -61.61
C VAL A 6 2.92 11.27 -60.26
N SER A 7 3.21 12.07 -59.25
CA SER A 7 3.30 11.64 -57.85
C SER A 7 1.90 11.59 -57.25
N LEU A 8 1.41 10.41 -56.88
CA LEU A 8 0.17 10.27 -56.10
C LEU A 8 0.54 10.31 -54.60
N ALA A 9 0.32 11.45 -53.95
CA ALA A 9 0.44 11.56 -52.50
C ALA A 9 -0.88 11.12 -51.85
N VAL A 10 -0.88 9.96 -51.17
CA VAL A 10 -1.99 9.51 -50.34
C VAL A 10 -1.81 10.11 -48.95
N SER A 11 -2.71 11.04 -48.59
CA SER A 11 -2.80 11.60 -47.25
C SER A 11 -3.46 10.58 -46.31
N ALA A 12 -2.69 9.98 -45.42
CA ALA A 12 -3.24 9.17 -44.33
C ALA A 12 -3.80 10.11 -43.25
N VAL A 13 -5.13 10.15 -43.11
CA VAL A 13 -5.78 10.76 -41.94
C VAL A 13 -5.62 9.80 -40.78
N ALA A 14 -4.70 10.10 -39.86
CA ALA A 14 -4.63 9.42 -38.58
C ALA A 14 -5.86 9.85 -37.76
N VAL A 15 -6.81 8.93 -37.60
CA VAL A 15 -7.88 9.06 -36.61
C VAL A 15 -7.21 9.14 -35.24
N LEU A 16 -7.30 10.31 -34.61
CA LEU A 16 -7.01 10.50 -33.19
C LEU A 16 -8.04 9.65 -32.42
N GLY A 17 -7.75 8.36 -32.29
CA GLY A 17 -8.42 7.49 -31.34
C GLY A 17 -8.13 8.06 -29.96
N GLY A 18 -9.10 8.78 -29.41
CA GLY A 18 -9.04 9.28 -28.04
C GLY A 18 -8.72 8.10 -27.13
N THR A 19 -7.50 8.09 -26.60
CA THR A 19 -7.17 7.30 -25.43
C THR A 19 -7.98 7.88 -24.30
N GLY A 20 -9.22 7.42 -24.16
CA GLY A 20 -9.94 7.56 -22.91
C GLY A 20 -9.00 7.05 -21.85
N VAL A 21 -8.51 7.96 -21.00
CA VAL A 21 -7.73 7.60 -19.82
C VAL A 21 -8.62 6.63 -19.06
N ALA A 22 -8.30 5.33 -19.13
CA ALA A 22 -8.96 4.34 -18.32
C ALA A 22 -8.71 4.79 -16.88
N SER A 23 -9.76 5.30 -16.22
CA SER A 23 -9.67 5.62 -14.81
C SER A 23 -9.24 4.33 -14.13
N ALA A 24 -8.04 4.32 -13.55
CA ALA A 24 -7.58 3.18 -12.78
C ALA A 24 -8.66 2.90 -11.74
N ALA A 25 -9.28 1.72 -11.79
CA ALA A 25 -10.26 1.32 -10.80
C ALA A 25 -9.61 1.51 -9.43
N GLY A 26 -10.16 2.44 -8.63
CA GLY A 26 -9.60 2.74 -7.32
C GLY A 26 -9.59 1.49 -6.47
N HIS A 27 -8.41 1.09 -5.98
CA HIS A 27 -8.32 -0.02 -5.06
C HIS A 27 -8.95 0.38 -3.71
N PRO A 28 -9.75 -0.49 -3.08
CA PRO A 28 -10.31 -0.19 -1.77
C PRO A 28 -9.21 0.11 -0.76
N THR A 29 -9.44 1.12 0.09
CA THR A 29 -8.48 1.49 1.14
C THR A 29 -9.08 1.37 2.53
N SER A 30 -8.21 1.21 3.53
CA SER A 30 -8.58 1.16 4.95
C SER A 30 -7.53 1.89 5.77
N ASN A 31 -7.96 2.88 6.54
CA ASN A 31 -7.05 3.60 7.42
C ASN A 31 -6.89 2.86 8.75
N PHE A 32 -5.72 3.00 9.35
CA PHE A 32 -5.42 2.54 10.69
C PHE A 32 -4.63 3.60 11.43
N GLY A 33 -4.70 3.60 12.75
CA GLY A 33 -3.85 4.41 13.58
C GLY A 33 -4.32 4.41 15.01
N ASP A 34 -3.35 4.40 15.92
CA ASP A 34 -3.58 4.55 17.35
C ASP A 34 -2.24 4.94 18.01
N HIS A 35 -2.29 5.12 19.33
CA HIS A 35 -1.16 5.49 20.15
C HIS A 35 -1.10 4.64 21.42
N ILE A 36 0.11 4.50 21.93
CA ILE A 36 0.39 3.93 23.25
C ILE A 36 1.27 4.95 23.98
N SER A 37 1.35 4.87 25.31
CA SER A 37 2.30 5.71 26.05
C SER A 37 3.71 5.52 25.50
N GLY A 38 4.29 6.58 24.93
CA GLY A 38 5.64 6.58 24.33
C GLY A 38 5.69 6.39 22.82
N GLY A 39 4.57 6.21 22.11
CA GLY A 39 4.62 6.09 20.65
C GLY A 39 3.27 6.06 19.94
N ALA A 40 3.31 6.23 18.62
CA ALA A 40 2.12 6.25 17.78
C ALA A 40 2.38 5.58 16.42
N VAL A 41 1.28 5.15 15.79
CA VAL A 41 1.28 4.62 14.43
C VAL A 41 0.08 5.15 13.68
N GLY A 42 0.23 5.36 12.37
CA GLY A 42 -0.90 5.64 11.49
C GLY A 42 -0.59 5.33 10.04
N GLY A 43 -1.61 5.05 9.24
CA GLY A 43 -1.42 4.74 7.83
C GLY A 43 -2.67 4.26 7.10
N THR A 44 -2.43 3.74 5.91
CA THR A 44 -3.44 3.24 4.99
C THR A 44 -3.02 1.87 4.44
N LEU A 45 -3.97 0.95 4.41
CA LEU A 45 -3.90 -0.28 3.63
C LEU A 45 -4.64 -0.08 2.30
N THR A 46 -4.03 -0.49 1.19
CA THR A 46 -4.62 -0.53 -0.15
C THR A 46 -4.78 -1.98 -0.58
N TRP A 47 -6.01 -2.41 -0.84
CA TRP A 47 -6.33 -3.80 -1.13
C TRP A 47 -6.24 -4.07 -2.63
N TYR A 48 -5.26 -4.86 -3.05
CA TYR A 48 -5.16 -5.39 -4.41
C TYR A 48 -5.75 -6.80 -4.47
N ASN A 49 -5.79 -7.40 -5.67
CA ASN A 49 -6.31 -8.76 -5.85
C ASN A 49 -5.58 -9.80 -4.99
N ARG A 50 -4.25 -9.72 -4.94
CA ARG A 50 -3.41 -10.69 -4.24
C ARG A 50 -2.43 -10.08 -3.25
N SER A 51 -2.26 -8.77 -3.25
CA SER A 51 -1.30 -8.07 -2.39
C SER A 51 -2.00 -6.98 -1.59
N VAL A 52 -1.30 -6.46 -0.58
CA VAL A 52 -1.74 -5.30 0.18
C VAL A 52 -0.65 -4.24 0.16
N GLY A 53 -0.98 -3.06 -0.36
CA GLY A 53 -0.14 -1.88 -0.22
C GLY A 53 -0.27 -1.36 1.21
N VAL A 54 0.85 -1.05 1.85
CA VAL A 54 0.90 -0.47 3.18
C VAL A 54 1.70 0.82 3.11
N SER A 55 1.12 1.91 3.56
CA SER A 55 1.81 3.18 3.73
C SER A 55 1.46 3.81 5.06
N GLY A 56 2.37 4.57 5.65
CA GLY A 56 2.13 5.18 6.96
C GLY A 56 3.39 5.64 7.65
N TYR A 57 3.29 5.72 8.98
CA TYR A 57 4.38 6.10 9.86
C TYR A 57 4.34 5.34 11.17
N VAL A 58 5.50 5.26 11.83
CA VAL A 58 5.65 4.92 13.24
C VAL A 58 6.47 6.03 13.91
N ARG A 59 6.00 6.49 15.06
CA ARG A 59 6.65 7.52 15.87
C ARG A 59 6.96 6.96 17.24
N ASP A 60 8.16 7.23 17.71
CA ASP A 60 8.54 7.02 19.10
C ASP A 60 8.69 8.38 19.77
N ASP A 61 7.88 8.62 20.81
CA ASP A 61 7.94 9.85 21.59
C ASP A 61 9.16 9.78 22.52
N ALA A 62 10.03 10.78 22.44
CA ALA A 62 11.33 10.83 23.11
C ALA A 62 11.33 10.23 24.53
N GLY A 63 12.18 9.22 24.75
CA GLY A 63 12.30 8.48 26.01
C GLY A 63 13.25 7.28 25.90
N SER A 64 13.36 6.46 26.95
CA SER A 64 14.07 5.18 26.88
C SER A 64 13.17 4.12 26.23
N GLY A 65 13.53 3.64 25.05
CA GLY A 65 12.77 2.57 24.39
C GLY A 65 12.80 2.68 22.88
N SER A 66 11.92 1.89 22.25
CA SER A 66 11.60 2.00 20.83
C SER A 66 10.13 1.62 20.63
N THR A 67 9.51 2.25 19.66
CA THR A 67 8.14 1.98 19.25
C THR A 67 8.17 1.14 18.00
N THR A 68 7.53 -0.04 18.06
CA THR A 68 7.45 -0.99 16.95
C THR A 68 6.00 -1.23 16.58
N VAL A 69 5.68 -1.00 15.31
CA VAL A 69 4.45 -1.51 14.70
C VAL A 69 4.71 -2.90 14.11
N THR A 70 3.76 -3.81 14.29
CA THR A 70 3.75 -5.15 13.69
C THR A 70 2.50 -5.33 12.84
N PHE A 71 2.68 -5.76 11.60
CA PHE A 71 1.64 -6.10 10.65
C PHE A 71 1.63 -7.62 10.46
N GLU A 72 0.57 -8.28 10.87
CA GLU A 72 0.33 -9.70 10.65
C GLU A 72 -0.63 -9.87 9.47
N PHE A 73 -0.11 -10.35 8.34
CA PHE A 73 -0.91 -10.63 7.16
C PHE A 73 -1.48 -12.04 7.24
N ARG A 74 -2.80 -12.18 7.10
CA ARG A 74 -3.48 -13.45 7.32
C ARG A 74 -4.35 -13.87 6.16
N GLN A 75 -4.35 -15.17 5.87
CA GLN A 75 -5.21 -15.80 4.87
C GLN A 75 -6.09 -16.87 5.53
N ALA A 76 -7.41 -16.75 5.37
CA ALA A 76 -8.39 -17.67 5.97
C ALA A 76 -8.17 -17.91 7.47
N GLY A 77 -7.71 -16.87 8.19
CA GLY A 77 -7.39 -16.92 9.63
C GLY A 77 -5.95 -17.35 9.97
N THR A 78 -5.24 -18.00 9.05
CA THR A 78 -3.85 -18.44 9.23
C THR A 78 -2.88 -17.28 9.03
N LEU A 79 -1.87 -17.19 9.87
CA LEU A 79 -0.76 -16.25 9.71
C LEU A 79 0.07 -16.62 8.49
N PHE A 80 0.21 -15.68 7.56
CA PHE A 80 0.99 -15.87 6.34
C PHE A 80 2.35 -15.19 6.44
N ASP A 81 2.37 -13.91 6.85
CA ASP A 81 3.61 -13.15 7.02
C ASP A 81 3.50 -12.12 8.13
N VAL A 82 4.66 -11.68 8.64
CA VAL A 82 4.80 -10.65 9.66
C VAL A 82 5.82 -9.61 9.22
N GLN A 83 5.40 -8.35 9.17
CA GLN A 83 6.28 -7.21 8.90
C GLN A 83 6.33 -6.26 10.08
N THR A 84 7.51 -5.74 10.40
CA THR A 84 7.69 -4.79 11.51
C THR A 84 8.38 -3.51 11.06
N ARG A 85 8.02 -2.38 11.68
CA ARG A 85 8.73 -1.10 11.51
C ARG A 85 8.95 -0.50 12.88
N THR A 86 10.17 -0.01 13.12
CA THR A 86 10.59 0.46 14.45
C THR A 86 11.22 1.86 14.37
N ALA A 87 10.73 2.76 15.22
CA ALA A 87 11.33 4.05 15.51
C ALA A 87 11.91 4.06 16.93
N ALA A 88 12.97 4.83 17.14
CA ALA A 88 13.61 5.01 18.45
C ALA A 88 14.02 6.47 18.56
N ASN A 89 13.31 7.22 19.40
CA ASN A 89 13.38 8.68 19.49
C ASN A 89 13.31 9.36 18.10
N ASP A 90 12.37 8.91 17.27
CA ASP A 90 12.31 9.25 15.84
C ASP A 90 10.89 9.15 15.27
N TYR A 91 10.69 9.74 14.10
CA TYR A 91 9.51 9.61 13.27
C TYR A 91 9.89 8.98 11.93
N LYS A 92 9.40 7.77 11.67
CA LYS A 92 9.72 7.03 10.44
C LYS A 92 8.49 6.75 9.60
N THR A 93 8.53 7.20 8.36
CA THR A 93 7.56 6.82 7.35
C THR A 93 7.91 5.46 6.74
N PHE A 94 6.90 4.73 6.28
CA PHE A 94 7.08 3.49 5.54
C PHE A 94 6.09 3.39 4.38
N GLY A 95 6.48 2.63 3.36
CA GLY A 95 5.67 2.34 2.19
C GLY A 95 6.17 1.07 1.52
N TRP A 96 5.32 0.06 1.37
CA TRP A 96 5.64 -1.16 0.62
C TRP A 96 4.36 -1.85 0.12
N THR A 97 4.53 -2.86 -0.74
CA THR A 97 3.44 -3.76 -1.13
C THR A 97 3.81 -5.16 -0.70
N GLU A 98 3.00 -5.74 0.18
CA GLU A 98 3.18 -7.12 0.63
C GLU A 98 2.61 -8.09 -0.42
N PRO A 99 3.44 -8.92 -1.06
CA PRO A 99 2.96 -9.95 -1.97
C PRO A 99 2.20 -11.02 -1.18
N GLY A 100 1.02 -11.39 -1.66
CA GLY A 100 0.19 -12.38 -0.99
C GLY A 100 -0.07 -13.65 -1.80
N PRO A 101 -0.65 -14.65 -1.12
CA PRO A 101 -0.94 -15.96 -1.69
C PRO A 101 -2.00 -15.90 -2.80
N SER A 102 -2.22 -17.03 -3.47
CA SER A 102 -3.39 -17.19 -4.35
C SER A 102 -4.66 -16.99 -3.53
N GLY A 103 -5.57 -16.15 -4.01
CA GLY A 103 -6.76 -15.73 -3.25
C GLY A 103 -6.53 -14.50 -2.35
N GLY A 104 -5.30 -14.02 -2.18
CA GLY A 104 -4.96 -12.81 -1.43
C GLY A 104 -5.14 -12.93 0.09
N PHE A 105 -4.82 -11.84 0.79
CA PHE A 105 -4.99 -11.76 2.24
C PHE A 105 -6.46 -11.59 2.62
N SER A 106 -6.88 -12.23 3.71
CA SER A 106 -8.22 -12.12 4.30
C SER A 106 -8.33 -11.00 5.33
N ARG A 107 -7.24 -10.71 6.06
CA ARG A 107 -7.15 -9.61 7.02
C ARG A 107 -5.70 -9.22 7.28
N VAL A 108 -5.51 -8.03 7.83
CA VAL A 108 -4.25 -7.59 8.42
C VAL A 108 -4.52 -7.20 9.88
N ASP A 109 -3.85 -7.86 10.80
CA ASP A 109 -3.86 -7.48 12.23
C ASP A 109 -2.66 -6.58 12.50
N ILE A 110 -2.91 -5.41 13.08
CA ILE A 110 -1.90 -4.38 13.30
C ILE A 110 -1.74 -4.17 14.79
N TYR A 111 -0.52 -4.30 15.29
CA TYR A 111 -0.18 -4.10 16.70
C TYR A 111 0.82 -2.97 16.84
N LEU A 112 0.73 -2.25 17.95
CA LEU A 112 1.70 -1.25 18.36
C LEU A 112 2.30 -1.64 19.70
N GLY A 113 3.62 -1.67 19.78
CA GLY A 113 4.35 -1.93 21.02
C GLY A 113 5.33 -0.81 21.33
N HIS A 114 5.48 -0.52 22.62
CA HIS A 114 6.49 0.39 23.18
C HIS A 114 6.95 -0.17 24.53
N GLY A 115 8.25 -0.42 24.69
CA GLY A 115 8.78 -1.11 25.87
C GLY A 115 8.12 -2.49 26.06
N THR A 116 7.48 -2.71 27.21
CA THR A 116 6.71 -3.94 27.51
C THR A 116 5.23 -3.85 27.14
N GLY A 117 4.74 -2.66 26.77
CA GLY A 117 3.36 -2.44 26.38
C GLY A 117 3.10 -2.90 24.94
N LYS A 118 1.93 -3.50 24.70
CA LYS A 118 1.45 -3.86 23.36
C LYS A 118 -0.06 -3.71 23.28
N ILE A 119 -0.55 -3.07 22.22
CA ILE A 119 -1.97 -2.93 21.92
C ILE A 119 -2.28 -3.45 20.51
N LEU A 120 -3.50 -3.93 20.31
CA LEU A 120 -4.06 -4.14 18.97
C LEU A 120 -4.60 -2.81 18.47
N VAL A 121 -4.01 -2.28 17.40
CA VAL A 121 -4.42 -1.03 16.74
C VAL A 121 -5.65 -1.26 15.89
N ALA A 122 -5.62 -2.30 15.06
CA ALA A 122 -6.73 -2.64 14.18
C ALA A 122 -6.64 -4.11 13.75
N SER A 123 -7.81 -4.73 13.56
CA SER A 123 -7.95 -5.96 12.77
C SER A 123 -8.76 -5.60 11.54
N VAL A 124 -8.09 -5.46 10.39
CA VAL A 124 -8.71 -4.91 9.18
C VAL A 124 -9.05 -6.06 8.22
N PRO A 125 -10.34 -6.38 8.00
CA PRO A 125 -10.73 -7.39 7.01
C PRO A 125 -10.50 -6.85 5.59
N ARG A 126 -10.27 -7.77 4.66
CA ARG A 126 -10.17 -7.43 3.24
C ARG A 126 -11.41 -6.68 2.77
N LYS A 127 -11.20 -5.62 1.99
CA LYS A 127 -12.24 -4.97 1.19
C LYS A 127 -12.19 -5.51 -0.25
N VAL A 128 -13.38 -5.78 -0.81
CA VAL A 128 -13.59 -6.22 -2.19
C VAL A 128 -14.32 -5.15 -2.98
#